data_AF-A0A9D4Q969-F1
#
_entry.id   AF-A0A9D4Q969-F1
#
_cell.length_a   1.000
_cell.length_b   1.000
_cell.length_c   1.000
_cell.angle_alpha   90.00
_cell.angle_beta   90.00
_cell.angle_gamma   90.00
#
_symmetry.space_group_name_H-M   'P 1'
#
loop_
_entity.id
_entity.type
_entity.pdbx_description
1 polymer ?
#
loop_
_entity_poly.entity_id
_entity_poly.type
_entity_poly.pdbx_seq_one_letter_code
_entity_poly.pdbx_strand_id
1 'polypeptide(L)'
;MRGGLAGTSRLEVSCVLHWFSLWNTAQREAFSATLLAHLAPPKEDPASELCGQLDALSLSRRNCPSVLHCQLSLCELYFASWGPEGQREFLHTLAQRDGPFVARFLGSLAQREPLLAQALAP
;
A
#
# COMPACT_ATOMS: atom_id res chain seq x y z
N MET A 1 6.10 -4.77 24.10
CA MET A 1 4.64 -4.79 24.35
C MET A 1 4.06 -3.46 23.88
N ARG A 2 3.32 -3.44 22.76
CA ARG A 2 2.43 -2.31 22.41
C ARG A 2 1.01 -2.84 22.46
N GLY A 3 0.46 -2.83 23.67
CA GLY A 3 -0.96 -2.99 23.90
C GLY A 3 -1.63 -1.62 23.84
N GLY A 4 -2.81 -1.58 23.24
CA GLY A 4 -3.67 -0.41 23.16
C GLY A 4 -4.00 -0.08 21.71
N LEU A 5 -5.29 0.25 21.49
CA LEU A 5 -5.88 0.81 20.27
C LEU A 5 -6.65 -0.17 19.38
N ALA A 6 -7.66 -0.85 19.93
CA ALA A 6 -8.78 -1.35 19.12
C ALA A 6 -9.57 -0.22 18.42
N GLY A 7 -9.32 1.05 18.78
CA GLY A 7 -9.93 2.24 18.16
C GLY A 7 -9.10 2.91 17.06
N THR A 8 -7.83 2.55 16.84
CA THR A 8 -7.01 3.18 15.79
C THR A 8 -7.35 2.66 14.40
N SER A 9 -7.60 1.36 14.24
CA SER A 9 -7.80 0.75 12.91
C SER A 9 -8.88 1.45 12.09
N ARG A 10 -10.01 1.84 12.71
CA ARG A 10 -11.10 2.53 12.00
C ARG A 10 -10.77 3.95 11.58
N LEU A 11 -10.01 4.68 12.41
CA LEU A 11 -9.53 6.02 12.08
C LEU A 11 -8.44 5.97 11.01
N GLU A 12 -7.53 5.01 11.09
CA GLU A 12 -6.49 4.76 10.10
C GLU A 12 -7.10 4.43 8.73
N VAL A 13 -8.05 3.50 8.68
CA VAL A 13 -8.82 3.18 7.46
C VAL A 13 -9.51 4.42 6.90
N SER A 14 -10.21 5.18 7.75
CA SER A 14 -10.90 6.42 7.32
C SER A 14 -9.92 7.46 6.78
N CYS A 15 -8.74 7.58 7.39
CA CYS A 15 -7.69 8.50 6.99
C CYS A 15 -7.13 8.15 5.61
N VAL A 16 -6.79 6.88 5.39
CA VAL A 16 -6.31 6.39 4.08
C VAL A 16 -7.38 6.58 3.00
N LEU A 17 -8.63 6.23 3.30
CA LEU A 17 -9.76 6.43 2.38
C LEU A 17 -9.99 7.91 2.04
N HIS A 18 -9.75 8.82 3.00
CA HIS A 18 -9.80 10.26 2.76
C HIS A 18 -8.65 10.71 1.85
N TRP A 19 -7.41 10.30 2.12
CA TRP A 19 -6.28 10.60 1.24
C TRP A 19 -6.51 10.09 -0.18
N PHE A 20 -6.98 8.85 -0.33
CA PHE A 20 -7.31 8.25 -1.63
C PHE A 20 -8.34 9.07 -2.41
N SER A 21 -9.33 9.66 -1.72
CA SER A 21 -10.32 10.53 -2.36
C SER A 21 -9.73 11.82 -2.92
N LEU A 22 -8.63 12.31 -2.33
CA LEU A 22 -7.92 13.51 -2.75
C LEU A 22 -6.85 13.22 -3.81
N TRP A 23 -6.49 11.96 -4.01
CA TRP A 23 -5.44 11.57 -4.95
C TRP A 23 -5.93 11.57 -6.39
N ASN A 24 -5.08 12.14 -7.26
CA ASN A 24 -5.22 12.01 -8.71
C ASN A 24 -4.77 10.62 -9.19
N THR A 25 -4.97 10.34 -10.47
CA THR A 25 -4.65 9.03 -11.07
C THR A 25 -3.20 8.59 -10.84
N ALA A 26 -2.22 9.48 -11.03
CA ALA A 26 -0.81 9.14 -10.85
C ALA A 26 -0.48 8.80 -9.39
N GLN A 27 -1.10 9.48 -8.43
CA GLN A 27 -0.95 9.21 -7.00
C GLN A 27 -1.59 7.88 -6.59
N ARG A 28 -2.74 7.52 -7.18
CA ARG A 28 -3.37 6.21 -6.98
C ARG A 28 -2.53 5.06 -7.54
N GLU A 29 -1.93 5.26 -8.71
CA GLU A 29 -1.00 4.26 -9.28
C GLU A 29 0.25 4.10 -8.40
N ALA A 30 0.82 5.19 -7.88
CA ALA A 30 1.89 5.11 -6.89
C ALA A 30 1.46 4.34 -5.64
N PHE A 31 0.26 4.59 -5.12
CA PHE A 31 -0.31 3.85 -4.01
C PHE A 31 -0.45 2.34 -4.27
N SER A 32 -0.95 1.97 -5.45
CA SER A 32 -1.04 0.57 -5.89
C SER A 32 0.34 -0.10 -5.93
N ALA A 33 1.32 0.58 -6.53
CA ALA A 33 2.69 0.08 -6.62
C ALA A 33 3.33 -0.11 -5.23
N THR A 34 3.12 0.85 -4.31
CA THR A 34 3.55 0.79 -2.91
C THR A 34 2.99 -0.43 -2.21
N LEU A 35 1.66 -0.64 -2.25
CA LEU A 35 1.04 -1.81 -1.62
C LEU A 35 1.49 -3.13 -2.26
N LEU A 36 1.66 -3.18 -3.58
CA LEU A 36 2.16 -4.36 -4.28
C LEU A 36 3.60 -4.70 -3.89
N ALA A 37 4.47 -3.70 -3.76
CA ALA A 37 5.85 -3.90 -3.32
C ALA A 37 5.91 -4.41 -1.88
N HIS A 38 5.01 -3.95 -1.01
CA HIS A 38 4.89 -4.47 0.34
C HIS A 38 4.39 -5.93 0.36
N LEU A 39 3.33 -6.26 -0.39
CA LEU A 39 2.67 -7.57 -0.29
C LEU A 39 3.35 -8.67 -1.11
N ALA A 40 3.96 -8.28 -2.22
CA ALA A 40 4.65 -9.14 -3.15
C ALA A 40 5.97 -8.46 -3.54
N PRO A 41 6.95 -8.41 -2.63
CA PRO A 41 8.27 -7.90 -2.94
C PRO A 41 8.80 -8.64 -4.18
N PRO A 42 9.41 -7.93 -5.14
CA PRO A 42 9.95 -8.58 -6.32
C PRO A 42 10.91 -9.69 -5.86
N LYS A 43 10.78 -10.88 -6.47
CA LYS A 43 11.74 -11.98 -6.25
C LYS A 43 13.13 -11.40 -6.45
N GLU A 44 13.99 -11.57 -5.45
CA GLU A 44 15.32 -10.97 -5.36
C GLU A 44 16.11 -11.22 -6.65
N ASP A 45 16.05 -10.25 -7.56
CA ASP A 45 17.06 -10.10 -8.59
C ASP A 45 18.14 -9.23 -7.92
N PRO A 46 19.38 -9.71 -7.79
CA PRO A 46 20.47 -8.92 -7.21
C PRO A 46 20.63 -7.55 -7.89
N ALA A 47 20.16 -7.39 -9.13
CA ALA A 47 20.09 -6.09 -9.80
C ALA A 47 19.04 -5.13 -9.18
N SER A 48 17.91 -5.61 -8.66
CA SER A 48 16.89 -4.75 -8.04
C SER A 48 17.31 -4.27 -6.65
N GLU A 49 18.07 -5.09 -5.91
CA GLU A 49 18.65 -4.70 -4.62
C GLU A 49 19.71 -3.59 -4.81
N LEU A 50 20.56 -3.73 -5.82
CA LEU A 50 21.51 -2.70 -6.24
C LEU A 50 20.80 -1.41 -6.71
N CYS A 51 19.71 -1.51 -7.48
CA CYS A 51 18.90 -0.34 -7.85
C CYS A 51 18.26 0.33 -6.63
N GLY A 52 17.70 -0.44 -5.69
CA GLY A 52 17.14 0.10 -4.44
C GLY A 52 18.19 0.80 -3.57
N GLN A 53 19.41 0.26 -3.53
CA GLN A 53 20.55 0.91 -2.86
C GLN A 53 21.02 2.17 -3.61
N LEU A 54 21.01 2.16 -4.95
CA LEU A 54 21.36 3.33 -5.77
C LEU A 54 20.31 4.45 -5.68
N ASP A 55 19.02 4.11 -5.57
CA ASP A 55 17.95 5.06 -5.28
C ASP A 55 18.09 5.63 -3.86
N ALA A 56 18.37 4.78 -2.87
CA ALA A 56 18.64 5.22 -1.49
C ALA A 56 19.87 6.14 -1.40
N LEU A 57 20.91 5.90 -2.22
CA LEU A 57 22.09 6.76 -2.32
C LEU A 57 21.81 8.05 -3.10
N SER A 58 20.95 8.01 -4.11
CA SER A 58 20.50 9.18 -4.89
C SER A 58 19.63 10.16 -4.09
N LEU A 59 19.04 9.71 -2.98
CA LEU A 59 18.34 10.57 -2.01
C LEU A 59 19.29 11.52 -1.23
N SER A 60 20.61 11.43 -1.40
CA SER A 60 21.58 12.29 -0.73
C SER A 60 21.63 13.74 -1.23
N ARG A 61 20.70 14.19 -2.09
CA ARG A 61 20.63 15.61 -2.50
C ARG A 61 19.18 16.15 -2.53
N ARG A 62 18.75 16.69 -1.38
CA ARG A 62 17.88 17.89 -1.26
C ARG A 62 16.35 17.82 -1.44
N ASN A 63 15.63 16.74 -1.16
CA ASN A 63 14.16 16.82 -1.14
C ASN A 63 13.57 16.40 0.21
N CYS A 64 12.92 17.33 0.92
CA CYS A 64 11.95 16.96 1.94
C CYS A 64 10.96 15.97 1.32
N PRO A 65 10.59 14.88 2.01
CA PRO A 65 9.65 13.91 1.46
C PRO A 65 8.35 14.64 1.12
N SER A 66 7.81 14.36 -0.07
CA SER A 66 6.52 14.92 -0.45
C SER A 66 5.44 14.45 0.53
N VAL A 67 4.37 15.24 0.72
CA VAL A 67 3.25 14.85 1.56
C VAL A 67 2.69 13.49 1.13
N LEU A 68 2.67 13.23 -0.19
CA LEU A 68 2.28 11.92 -0.74
C LEU A 68 3.18 10.80 -0.22
N HIS A 69 4.51 10.97 -0.23
CA HIS A 69 5.43 9.96 0.28
C HIS A 69 5.13 9.62 1.74
N CYS A 70 4.92 10.64 2.58
CA CYS A 70 4.56 10.43 3.98
C CYS A 70 3.21 9.69 4.13
N GLN A 71 2.21 10.03 3.32
CA GLN A 71 0.91 9.34 3.31
C GLN A 71 1.05 7.87 2.91
N LEU A 72 1.86 7.57 1.89
CA LEU A 72 2.11 6.21 1.41
C LEU A 72 2.81 5.37 2.48
N SER A 73 3.89 5.88 3.08
CA SER A 73 4.60 5.17 4.16
C SER A 73 3.70 4.92 5.38
N LEU A 74 2.84 5.88 5.76
CA LEU A 74 1.88 5.67 6.84
C LEU A 74 0.84 4.61 6.46
N CYS A 75 0.37 4.62 5.22
CA CYS A 75 -0.58 3.62 4.75
C CYS A 75 0.01 2.21 4.79
N GLU A 76 1.28 2.01 4.40
CA GLU A 76 1.96 0.71 4.53
C GLU A 76 1.98 0.23 5.98
N LEU A 77 2.36 1.11 6.92
CA LEU A 77 2.39 0.79 8.34
C LEU A 77 1.02 0.41 8.88
N TYR A 78 -0.03 1.15 8.48
CA TYR A 78 -1.40 0.84 8.89
C TYR A 78 -1.86 -0.49 8.29
N PHE A 79 -1.68 -0.67 6.98
CA PHE A 79 -2.08 -1.87 6.26
C PHE A 79 -1.43 -3.12 6.85
N ALA A 80 -0.14 -3.06 7.19
CA ALA A 80 0.57 -4.14 7.87
C ALA A 80 -0.02 -4.47 9.25
N SER A 81 -0.51 -3.46 9.97
CA SER A 81 -1.00 -3.61 11.35
C SER A 81 -2.43 -4.14 11.46
N TRP A 82 -3.24 -4.04 10.40
CA TRP A 82 -4.67 -4.40 10.43
C TRP A 82 -4.95 -5.91 10.38
N GLY A 83 -3.95 -6.74 10.06
CA GLY A 83 -4.14 -8.18 9.84
C GLY A 83 -5.03 -8.48 8.61
N PRO A 84 -5.24 -9.77 8.29
CA PRO A 84 -5.91 -10.19 7.05
C PRO A 84 -7.36 -9.70 6.92
N GLU A 85 -8.15 -9.79 8.00
CA GLU A 85 -9.55 -9.37 7.99
C GLU A 85 -9.69 -7.85 7.80
N GLY A 86 -8.83 -7.07 8.46
CA GLY A 86 -8.84 -5.60 8.34
C GLY A 86 -8.35 -5.12 6.97
N GLN A 87 -7.34 -5.79 6.40
CA GLN A 87 -6.89 -5.54 5.03
C GLN A 87 -7.99 -5.84 4.00
N ARG A 88 -8.70 -6.96 4.16
CA ARG A 88 -9.84 -7.32 3.30
C ARG A 88 -10.99 -6.32 3.42
N GLU A 89 -11.37 -5.93 4.63
CA GLU A 89 -12.43 -4.93 4.86
C GLU A 89 -12.07 -3.57 4.24
N PHE A 90 -10.80 -3.17 4.36
CA PHE A 90 -10.29 -1.97 3.70
C PHE A 90 -10.44 -2.05 2.17
N LEU A 91 -10.01 -3.17 1.56
CA LEU A 91 -10.13 -3.38 0.11
C LEU A 91 -11.59 -3.46 -0.35
N HIS A 92 -12.47 -4.05 0.46
CA HIS A 92 -13.91 -4.06 0.21
C HIS A 92 -14.49 -2.64 0.20
N THR A 93 -14.16 -1.84 1.21
CA THR A 93 -14.58 -0.42 1.27
C THR A 93 -13.99 0.40 0.13
N LEU A 94 -12.74 0.13 -0.25
CA LEU A 94 -12.09 0.79 -1.37
C LEU A 94 -12.74 0.41 -2.70
N ALA A 95 -13.16 -0.85 -2.89
CA ALA A 95 -13.84 -1.33 -4.08
C ALA A 95 -15.22 -0.68 -4.27
N GLN A 96 -15.93 -0.39 -3.17
CA GLN A 96 -17.17 0.38 -3.22
C GLN A 96 -16.96 1.83 -3.72
N ARG A 97 -15.76 2.39 -3.52
CA ARG A 97 -15.40 3.75 -3.98
C ARG A 97 -14.79 3.77 -5.38
N ASP A 98 -13.94 2.81 -5.69
CA ASP A 98 -13.21 2.69 -6.96
C ASP A 98 -12.95 1.21 -7.29
N GLY A 99 -14.01 0.53 -7.76
CA GLY A 99 -13.95 -0.87 -8.18
C GLY A 99 -12.90 -1.16 -9.27
N PRO A 100 -12.78 -0.32 -10.33
CA PRO A 100 -11.74 -0.51 -11.34
C PRO A 100 -10.33 -0.47 -10.78
N PHE A 101 -10.03 0.42 -9.83
CA PHE A 101 -8.74 0.46 -9.16
C PHE A 101 -8.45 -0.85 -8.42
N VAL A 102 -9.39 -1.33 -7.58
CA VAL A 102 -9.20 -2.55 -6.79
C VAL A 102 -9.08 -3.79 -7.68
N ALA A 103 -9.86 -3.88 -8.76
CA ALA A 103 -9.75 -4.96 -9.73
C ALA A 103 -8.37 -5.01 -10.41
N ARG A 104 -7.82 -3.85 -10.81
CA ARG A 104 -6.45 -3.78 -11.35
C ARG A 104 -5.42 -4.20 -10.32
N PHE A 105 -5.51 -3.67 -9.10
CA PHE A 105 -4.60 -3.99 -8.00
C PHE A 105 -4.58 -5.50 -7.68
N LEU A 106 -5.76 -6.11 -7.47
CA LEU A 106 -5.87 -7.54 -7.20
C LEU A 106 -5.41 -8.39 -8.39
N GLY A 107 -5.67 -7.94 -9.62
CA GLY A 107 -5.15 -8.59 -10.82
C GLY A 107 -3.63 -8.61 -10.87
N SER A 108 -2.98 -7.48 -10.55
CA SER A 108 -1.52 -7.39 -10.45
C SER A 108 -0.96 -8.21 -9.28
N LEU A 109 -1.65 -8.24 -8.14
CA LEU A 109 -1.25 -9.06 -6.99
C LEU A 109 -1.38 -10.55 -7.32
N ALA A 110 -2.47 -10.97 -7.98
CA ALA A 110 -2.70 -12.37 -8.33
C ALA A 110 -1.65 -12.95 -9.29
N GLN A 111 -1.04 -12.11 -10.13
CA GLN A 111 0.08 -12.51 -10.99
C GLN A 111 1.36 -12.84 -10.20
N ARG A 112 1.52 -12.28 -9.00
CA ARG A 112 2.71 -12.45 -8.15
C ARG A 112 2.47 -13.43 -7.01
N GLU A 113 1.35 -13.23 -6.30
CA GLU A 113 0.94 -13.94 -5.09
C GLU A 113 -0.57 -14.32 -5.18
N PRO A 114 -0.92 -15.37 -5.93
CA PRO A 114 -2.32 -15.71 -6.22
C PRO A 114 -3.15 -16.09 -4.99
N LEU A 115 -2.54 -16.78 -4.01
CA LEU A 115 -3.22 -17.17 -2.78
C LEU A 115 -3.51 -15.96 -1.88
N LEU A 116 -2.59 -15.00 -1.83
CA LEU A 116 -2.79 -13.76 -1.08
C LEU A 116 -3.84 -12.88 -1.73
N ALA A 117 -3.82 -12.76 -3.06
CA ALA A 117 -4.85 -12.04 -3.80
C ALA A 117 -6.24 -12.64 -3.57
N GLN A 118 -6.36 -13.96 -3.50
CA GLN A 118 -7.62 -14.64 -3.20
C GLN A 118 -8.08 -14.39 -1.76
N ALA A 119 -7.17 -14.37 -0.79
CA ALA A 119 -7.49 -14.10 0.62
C ALA A 119 -7.94 -12.65 0.86
N LEU A 120 -7.42 -11.71 0.08
CA LEU A 120 -7.69 -10.28 0.17
C LEU A 120 -8.82 -9.80 -0.75
N ALA A 121 -9.34 -10.67 -1.62
CA ALA A 121 -10.46 -10.34 -2.49
C ALA A 121 -11.71 -9.95 -1.65
N PRO A 122 -12.40 -8.86 -2.02
CA PRO A 122 -13.54 -8.32 -1.28
C PRO A 122 -14.83 -9.12 -1.45
#